data_AF-A0A939DVA0-F1
#
_entry.id   AF-A0A939DVA0-F1
#
_cell.length_a   1.000
_cell.length_b   1.000
_cell.length_c   1.000
_cell.angle_alpha   90.00
_cell.angle_beta   90.00
_cell.angle_gamma   90.00
#
_symmetry.space_group_name_H-M   'P 1'
#
loop_
_entity.id
_entity.type
_entity.pdbx_description
1 polymer ?
#
loop_
_entity_poly.entity_id
_entity_poly.type
_entity_poly.pdbx_seq_one_letter_code
_entity_poly.pdbx_strand_id
1 'polypeptide(L)'
;MDYGDVSSAVVAGVPRVVAVDGLERSRNGFGHRLSIGVVTDSPEPFTSDELDALLEAVWRALPWEPNTIKVVAGTSAAEGEEPVDLRAAAAELSPLGVTNAGQGGVSLTDMDVRYGAWTGPE
;
A
#
# COMPACT_ATOMS: atom_id res chain seq x y z
N MET A 1 6.51 12.30 11.98
CA MET A 1 7.29 11.09 11.64
C MET A 1 7.77 11.27 10.22
N ASP A 2 8.95 10.73 9.87
CA ASP A 2 9.45 10.81 8.51
C ASP A 2 9.02 9.56 7.72
N TYR A 3 8.36 9.80 6.58
CA TYR A 3 7.90 8.78 5.64
C TYR A 3 8.59 8.90 4.28
N GLY A 4 9.59 9.77 4.15
CA GLY A 4 10.24 10.06 2.88
C GLY A 4 9.25 10.55 1.82
N ASP A 5 9.53 10.19 0.56
CA ASP A 5 8.72 10.61 -0.59
C ASP A 5 7.58 9.63 -0.91
N VAL A 6 7.17 8.77 0.04
CA VAL A 6 6.15 7.72 -0.17
C VAL A 6 4.88 8.25 -0.83
N SER A 7 4.33 9.37 -0.36
CA SER A 7 3.12 9.94 -0.95
C SER A 7 3.32 10.32 -2.42
N SER A 8 4.42 10.98 -2.74
CA SER A 8 4.75 11.40 -4.10
C SER A 8 5.09 10.21 -5.00
N ALA A 9 5.81 9.22 -4.49
CA ALA A 9 6.17 8.01 -5.21
C ALA A 9 4.93 7.17 -5.56
N VAL A 10 3.98 7.02 -4.64
CA VAL A 10 2.73 6.29 -4.89
C VAL A 10 1.88 6.99 -5.95
N VAL A 11 1.66 8.30 -5.83
CA VAL A 11 0.87 9.06 -6.81
C VAL A 11 1.54 9.07 -8.20
N ALA A 12 2.87 9.11 -8.25
CA ALA A 12 3.60 9.04 -9.52
C ALA A 12 3.63 7.63 -10.13
N GLY A 13 3.71 6.59 -9.29
CA GLY A 13 3.85 5.19 -9.71
C GLY A 13 2.53 4.50 -10.05
N VAL A 14 1.41 5.00 -9.51
CA VAL A 14 0.09 4.38 -9.68
C VAL A 14 -0.89 5.45 -10.17
N PRO A 15 -1.12 5.59 -11.50
CA PRO A 15 -1.92 6.67 -12.08
C PRO A 15 -3.32 6.83 -11.48
N ARG A 16 -3.87 5.72 -10.97
CA ARG A 16 -5.18 5.63 -10.35
C ARG A 16 -5.25 6.28 -8.96
N VAL A 17 -4.12 6.36 -8.26
CA VAL A 17 -4.03 6.96 -6.93
C VAL A 17 -3.82 8.46 -7.07
N VAL A 18 -4.82 9.23 -6.69
CA VAL A 18 -4.79 10.70 -6.79
C VAL A 18 -4.22 11.35 -5.53
N ALA A 19 -4.27 10.67 -4.39
CA ALA A 19 -3.68 11.15 -3.14
C ALA A 19 -3.38 10.00 -2.17
N VAL A 20 -2.51 10.30 -1.20
CA VAL A 20 -2.31 9.49 0.01
C VAL A 20 -2.90 10.28 1.17
N ASP A 21 -3.90 9.72 1.86
CA ASP A 21 -4.66 10.42 2.92
C ASP A 21 -4.26 10.00 4.34
N GLY A 22 -3.50 8.91 4.47
CA GLY A 22 -3.08 8.38 5.76
C GLY A 22 -1.74 7.67 5.69
N LEU A 23 -0.84 8.01 6.62
CA LEU A 23 0.41 7.30 6.87
C LEU A 23 0.60 7.11 8.37
N GLU A 24 0.75 5.85 8.78
CA GLU A 24 1.00 5.49 10.17
C GLU A 24 2.11 4.45 10.23
N ARG A 25 3.02 4.60 11.20
CA ARG A 25 4.00 3.56 11.54
C ARG A 25 3.64 2.98 12.89
N SER A 26 3.51 1.66 12.96
CA SER A 26 3.29 0.94 14.22
C SER A 26 4.27 -0.23 14.37
N ARG A 27 4.34 -0.82 15.56
CA ARG A 27 5.00 -2.12 15.78
C ARG A 27 3.96 -3.23 15.67
N ASN A 28 4.33 -4.36 15.08
CA ASN A 28 3.46 -5.53 14.90
C ASN A 28 3.98 -6.80 15.60
N GLY A 29 5.05 -6.70 16.41
CA GLY A 29 5.71 -7.83 17.07
C GLY A 29 6.82 -8.49 16.26
N PHE A 30 6.86 -8.29 14.93
CA PHE A 30 7.88 -8.83 14.01
C PHE A 30 8.76 -7.74 13.37
N GLY A 31 8.37 -6.48 13.53
CA GLY A 31 9.11 -5.32 13.03
C GLY A 31 8.21 -4.08 13.01
N HIS A 32 8.35 -3.31 11.94
CA HIS A 32 7.50 -2.15 11.67
C HIS A 32 6.41 -2.47 10.66
N ARG A 33 5.20 -1.99 10.92
CA ARG A 33 4.12 -1.94 9.95
C ARG A 33 3.97 -0.51 9.45
N LEU A 34 3.87 -0.34 8.14
CA LEU A 34 3.30 0.84 7.52
C LEU A 34 1.80 0.61 7.34
N SER A 35 0.95 1.52 7.83
CA SER A 35 -0.44 1.62 7.39
C SER A 35 -0.53 2.80 6.44
N ILE A 36 -0.99 2.56 5.20
CA ILE A 36 -1.21 3.58 4.18
C ILE A 36 -2.68 3.59 3.75
N GLY A 37 -3.25 4.79 3.70
CA GLY A 37 -4.54 5.08 3.08
C GLY A 37 -4.33 5.81 1.75
N VAL A 38 -5.03 5.38 0.71
CA VAL A 38 -4.94 5.97 -0.63
C VAL A 38 -6.32 6.36 -1.17
N VAL A 39 -6.38 7.51 -1.84
CA VAL A 39 -7.56 8.01 -2.53
C VAL A 39 -7.44 7.68 -4.02
N THR A 40 -8.47 7.07 -4.58
CA THR A 40 -8.53 6.63 -5.98
C THR A 40 -9.50 7.48 -6.78
N ASP A 41 -9.29 7.56 -8.09
CA ASP A 41 -10.18 8.27 -9.02
C ASP A 41 -11.48 7.51 -9.38
N SER A 42 -11.53 6.20 -9.08
CA SER A 42 -12.61 5.28 -9.42
C SER A 42 -12.85 4.26 -8.30
N PRO A 43 -14.12 3.85 -8.05
CA PRO A 43 -14.47 2.86 -7.03
C PRO A 43 -14.26 1.42 -7.48
N GLU A 44 -13.84 1.18 -8.72
CA GLU A 44 -13.62 -0.18 -9.23
C GLU A 44 -12.54 -0.93 -8.42
N PRO A 45 -12.57 -2.27 -8.34
CA PRO A 45 -11.50 -3.02 -7.69
C PRO A 45 -10.12 -2.73 -8.30
N PHE A 46 -9.06 -2.85 -7.50
CA PHE A 46 -7.69 -2.80 -8.02
C PHE A 46 -7.39 -4.02 -8.87
N THR A 47 -6.51 -3.87 -9.86
CA THR A 47 -5.80 -4.98 -10.47
C THR A 47 -4.59 -5.38 -9.63
N SER A 48 -4.06 -6.58 -9.86
CA SER A 48 -2.82 -7.03 -9.21
C SER A 48 -1.63 -6.14 -9.58
N ASP A 49 -1.50 -5.74 -10.85
CA ASP A 49 -0.45 -4.82 -11.29
C ASP A 49 -0.52 -3.45 -10.60
N GLU A 50 -1.73 -2.90 -10.40
CA GLU A 50 -1.92 -1.63 -9.70
C GLU A 50 -1.50 -1.71 -8.23
N LEU A 51 -1.90 -2.79 -7.55
CA LEU A 51 -1.53 -3.01 -6.16
C LEU A 51 -0.03 -3.31 -6.02
N ASP A 52 0.57 -4.03 -6.97
CA ASP A 52 2.00 -4.31 -6.99
C ASP A 52 2.83 -3.03 -7.14
N ALA A 53 2.47 -2.19 -8.11
CA ALA A 53 3.13 -0.90 -8.34
C ALA A 53 3.03 0.02 -7.10
N LEU A 54 1.89 0.00 -6.40
CA LEU A 54 1.73 0.73 -5.14
C LEU A 54 2.73 0.24 -4.09
N LEU A 55 2.82 -1.07 -3.89
CA LEU A 55 3.69 -1.67 -2.89
C LEU A 55 5.17 -1.47 -3.20
N GLU A 56 5.56 -1.60 -4.48
CA GLU A 56 6.92 -1.34 -4.94
C GLU A 56 7.31 0.14 -4.74
N ALA A 57 6.41 1.07 -5.07
CA ALA A 57 6.63 2.50 -4.83
C ALA A 57 6.82 2.81 -3.35
N VAL A 58 6.00 2.21 -2.47
CA VAL A 58 6.16 2.31 -1.02
C VAL A 58 7.51 1.72 -0.58
N TRP A 59 7.84 0.50 -1.03
CA TRP A 59 9.04 -0.22 -0.63
C TRP A 59 10.31 0.58 -0.93
N ARG A 60 10.37 1.19 -2.11
CA ARG A 60 11.51 2.01 -2.56
C ARG A 60 11.57 3.37 -1.89
N ALA A 61 10.44 4.00 -1.57
CA ALA A 61 10.44 5.36 -1.03
C ALA A 61 10.54 5.43 0.50
N LEU A 62 10.27 4.33 1.21
CA LEU A 62 10.19 4.35 2.67
C LEU A 62 11.59 4.39 3.31
N PRO A 63 11.88 5.34 4.23
CA PRO A 63 13.22 5.53 4.82
C PRO A 63 13.56 4.53 5.94
N TRP A 64 12.71 3.52 6.14
CA TRP A 64 12.94 2.43 7.08
C TRP A 64 12.29 1.16 6.53
N GLU A 65 12.89 0.00 6.84
CA GLU A 65 12.39 -1.29 6.38
C GLU A 65 11.04 -1.65 7.04
N PRO A 66 9.95 -1.78 6.25
CA PRO A 66 8.67 -2.30 6.75
C PRO A 66 8.67 -3.83 6.70
N ASN A 67 8.24 -4.47 7.79
CA ASN A 67 7.92 -5.90 7.78
C ASN A 67 6.51 -6.15 7.19
N THR A 68 5.60 -5.19 7.32
CA THR A 68 4.24 -5.29 6.79
C THR A 68 3.81 -3.96 6.18
N ILE A 69 3.15 -4.01 5.03
CA ILE A 69 2.45 -2.86 4.45
C ILE A 69 0.95 -3.17 4.47
N LYS A 70 0.20 -2.38 5.24
CA LYS A 70 -1.27 -2.40 5.25
C LYS A 70 -1.78 -1.29 4.34
N VAL A 71 -2.58 -1.65 3.35
CA VAL A 71 -3.19 -0.73 2.39
C VAL A 71 -4.70 -0.71 2.60
N VAL A 72 -5.27 0.49 2.64
CA VAL A 72 -6.71 0.74 2.52
C VAL A 72 -6.88 1.75 1.39
N ALA A 73 -7.81 1.49 0.48
CA ALA A 73 -8.09 2.37 -0.65
C ALA A 73 -9.56 2.80 -0.61
N GLY A 74 -9.84 4.03 -1.03
CA GLY A 74 -11.20 4.52 -1.18
C GLY A 74 -11.29 5.68 -2.17
N THR A 75 -12.50 5.98 -2.62
CA THR A 75 -12.74 7.19 -3.43
C THR A 75 -13.23 8.33 -2.54
N SER A 76 -12.86 9.56 -2.88
CA SER A 76 -13.47 10.75 -2.30
C SER A 76 -14.79 11.06 -3.02
N ALA A 77 -15.89 10.42 -2.62
CA ALA A 77 -17.21 10.74 -3.16
C ALA A 77 -17.90 11.85 -2.36
N ALA A 78 -18.79 12.60 -3.00
CA ALA A 78 -19.53 13.71 -2.37
C ALA A 78 -20.41 13.26 -1.18
N GLU A 79 -20.75 11.97 -1.11
CA GLU A 79 -21.58 11.36 -0.06
C GLU A 79 -20.79 10.57 0.99
N GLY A 80 -19.46 10.55 0.90
CA GLY A 80 -18.57 9.83 1.82
C GLY A 80 -17.50 9.00 1.11
N GLU A 81 -16.56 8.45 1.86
CA GLU A 81 -15.52 7.59 1.30
C GLU A 81 -16.10 6.22 0.93
N GLU A 82 -16.00 5.83 -0.34
CA GLU A 82 -16.39 4.51 -0.80
C GLU A 82 -15.16 3.58 -0.82
N PRO A 83 -15.16 2.47 -0.05
CA PRO A 83 -14.00 1.59 0.02
C PRO A 83 -13.79 0.83 -1.30
N VAL A 84 -12.54 0.77 -1.74
CA VAL A 84 -12.10 -0.01 -2.91
C VAL A 84 -11.59 -1.38 -2.46
N ASP A 85 -12.04 -2.44 -3.12
CA ASP A 85 -11.61 -3.81 -2.79
C ASP A 85 -10.24 -4.13 -3.40
N LEU A 86 -9.28 -4.46 -2.53
CA LEU A 86 -7.90 -4.83 -2.89
C LEU A 86 -7.66 -6.35 -2.80
N ARG A 87 -8.63 -7.13 -2.32
CA ARG A 87 -8.41 -8.53 -1.94
C ARG A 87 -8.19 -9.42 -3.15
N ALA A 88 -8.92 -9.19 -4.23
CA ALA A 88 -8.77 -9.94 -5.48
C ALA A 88 -7.37 -9.71 -6.07
N ALA A 89 -6.94 -8.46 -6.17
CA ALA A 89 -5.59 -8.08 -6.60
C ALA A 89 -4.52 -8.75 -5.72
N ALA A 90 -4.66 -8.65 -4.40
CA ALA A 90 -3.67 -9.17 -3.47
C ALA A 90 -3.49 -10.69 -3.58
N ALA A 91 -4.57 -11.44 -3.84
CA ALA A 91 -4.52 -12.90 -3.97
C ALA A 91 -3.62 -13.39 -5.12
N GLU A 92 -3.31 -12.53 -6.10
CA GLU A 92 -2.44 -12.83 -7.23
C GLU A 92 -0.96 -12.46 -6.98
N LEU A 93 -0.64 -11.76 -5.89
CA LEU A 93 0.69 -11.21 -5.63
C LEU A 93 1.68 -12.17 -4.97
N SER A 94 1.58 -13.47 -5.28
CA SER A 94 2.62 -14.43 -4.87
C SER A 94 4.02 -13.89 -5.26
N PRO A 95 5.02 -13.91 -4.35
CA PRO A 95 5.09 -14.67 -3.10
C PRO A 95 4.60 -13.97 -1.83
N LEU A 96 3.93 -12.81 -1.92
CA LEU A 96 3.52 -12.05 -0.73
C LEU A 96 2.54 -12.84 0.14
N GLY A 97 2.76 -12.82 1.45
CA GLY A 97 1.74 -13.23 2.43
C GLY A 97 0.63 -12.18 2.51
N VAL A 98 -0.63 -12.60 2.39
CA VAL A 98 -1.80 -11.70 2.35
C VAL A 98 -2.76 -11.98 3.49
N THR A 99 -3.20 -10.92 4.16
CA THR A 99 -4.30 -10.97 5.13
C THR A 99 -5.28 -9.82 4.90
N ASN A 100 -6.58 -10.07 5.08
CA ASN A 100 -7.61 -9.05 4.91
C ASN A 100 -7.57 -8.03 6.05
N ALA A 101 -7.76 -6.74 5.72
CA ALA A 101 -7.73 -5.65 6.69
C ALA A 101 -8.90 -4.66 6.47
N GLY A 102 -9.86 -4.64 7.40
CA GLY A 102 -10.99 -3.71 7.34
C GLY A 102 -11.91 -3.95 6.13
N GLN A 103 -12.51 -2.87 5.64
CA GLN A 103 -13.41 -2.88 4.48
C GLN A 103 -12.61 -2.70 3.20
N GLY A 104 -12.36 -3.78 2.46
CA GLY A 104 -11.63 -3.78 1.19
C GLY A 104 -10.10 -3.78 1.29
N GLY A 105 -9.53 -3.36 2.42
CA GLY A 105 -8.08 -3.31 2.61
C GLY A 105 -7.39 -4.66 2.81
N VAL A 106 -6.07 -4.64 2.71
CA VAL A 106 -5.17 -5.81 2.81
C VAL A 106 -3.91 -5.46 3.59
N SER A 107 -3.30 -6.44 4.26
CA SER A 107 -1.95 -6.35 4.82
C SER A 107 -1.07 -7.39 4.14
N LEU A 108 0.09 -6.95 3.67
CA LEU A 108 1.03 -7.77 2.91
C LEU A 108 2.39 -7.85 3.60
N THR A 109 3.01 -9.03 3.54
CA THR A 109 4.35 -9.35 4.07
C THR A 109 5.26 -9.88 2.96
N ASP A 110 6.53 -10.16 3.29
CA ASP A 110 7.50 -10.79 2.37
C ASP A 110 7.89 -9.90 1.18
N MET A 111 7.91 -8.58 1.43
CA MET A 111 8.34 -7.56 0.46
C MET A 111 9.78 -7.78 -0.01
N ASP A 112 10.65 -8.24 0.87
CA ASP A 112 12.04 -8.57 0.56
C ASP A 112 12.15 -9.76 -0.39
N VAL A 113 11.22 -10.72 -0.32
CA VAL A 113 11.17 -11.86 -1.24
C VAL A 113 10.70 -11.43 -2.62
N ARG A 114 9.76 -10.48 -2.69
CA ARG A 114 9.20 -9.99 -3.96
C ARG A 114 10.08 -8.93 -4.64
N TYR A 115 10.56 -7.95 -3.89
CA TYR A 115 11.28 -6.77 -4.40
C TYR A 115 12.78 -6.77 -4.09
N GLY A 116 13.29 -7.79 -3.40
CA GLY A 116 14.69 -7.87 -2.96
C GLY A 116 14.93 -7.17 -1.62
N ALA A 117 16.12 -7.39 -1.06
CA ALA A 117 16.51 -6.83 0.23
C ALA A 117 16.36 -5.31 0.28
N TRP A 118 15.86 -4.79 1.41
CA TRP A 118 15.69 -3.36 1.60
C TRP A 118 17.03 -2.65 1.70
N THR A 119 17.24 -1.63 0.87
CA THR A 119 18.46 -0.82 0.83
C THR A 119 18.23 0.63 1.24
N GLY A 120 16.99 1.00 1.55
CA GLY A 120 16.57 2.39 1.70
C GLY A 120 16.27 3.10 0.38
N PRO A 121 15.76 4.34 0.45
CA PRO A 121 15.47 5.15 -0.73
C PRO A 121 16.75 5.51 -1.49
N GLU A 122 16.67 5.47 -2.82
CA GLU A 122 17.70 5.98 -3.73
C GLU A 122 17.62 7.51 -3.89
#